data_AF-A0A9P1H206-F1
#
_entry.id   AF-A0A9P1H206-F1
#
_cell.length_a   1.000
_cell.length_b   1.000
_cell.length_c   1.000
_cell.angle_alpha   90.00
_cell.angle_beta   90.00
_cell.angle_gamma   90.00
#
_symmetry.space_group_name_H-M   'P 1'
#
loop_
_entity.id
_entity.type
_entity.pdbx_description
1 polymer ?
#
loop_
_entity_poly.entity_id
_entity_poly.type
_entity_poly.pdbx_seq_one_letter_code
_entity_poly.pdbx_strand_id
1 'polypeptide(L)'
;MSFLRYGAWLRQAHGVKPQDIVAMDFENSDIFVFLWMGIWSIGAKPAFMNYNLSGPTLTHCVKTSNASLLLVDPNVASNVTDDVRKDLSHVRIVELNPGLEREILSTEPQRRPDSERTEEFGHGLAILIYTSGTTGMPKPAIAMPLYHSSAAILGLLNTLEAGKTIAIGRKFSATRFWDDVRAADASIIQYVGEMCRYLLKAPVQTEKDTGENLDKKHRVRTAFGNGLRPDVWAEFKERFGIDAIGEFYAATEAPLGTFNFSRNDFTMGAVGRNGWLYDAVMSFGGDAWFRTGDLVIWDKDGRVFFADRIGDTFRWKSENVSTAEVGQILGSHPAVHEANVYGVQLPHHDGRAGCAAIVVDGVDPSKVDLDTVYWLQDREYVPFREKDWKMIVEGAAKL
;
A
#
# COMPACT_ATOMS: atom_id res chain seq x y z
N MET A 1 -9.69 11.05 27.47
CA MET A 1 -8.78 10.73 26.34
C MET A 1 -8.43 9.26 26.41
N SER A 2 -8.90 8.44 25.45
CA SER A 2 -8.73 6.98 25.52
C SER A 2 -7.27 6.54 25.32
N PHE A 3 -6.55 7.12 24.34
CA PHE A 3 -5.14 6.78 24.07
C PHE A 3 -4.20 6.99 25.26
N LEU A 4 -4.45 7.97 26.15
CA LEU A 4 -3.65 8.15 27.37
C LEU A 4 -3.77 6.98 28.35
N ARG A 5 -4.85 6.18 28.27
CA ARG A 5 -5.00 4.94 29.05
C ARG A 5 -4.09 3.84 28.50
N TYR A 6 -4.00 3.69 27.17
CA TYR A 6 -3.06 2.76 26.54
C TYR A 6 -1.60 3.12 26.90
N GLY A 7 -1.24 4.41 26.85
CA GLY A 7 0.07 4.88 27.31
C GLY A 7 0.34 4.58 28.79
N ALA A 8 -0.60 4.91 29.67
CA ALA A 8 -0.49 4.61 31.10
C ALA A 8 -0.40 3.11 31.40
N TRP A 9 -1.15 2.28 30.69
CA TRP A 9 -1.10 0.82 30.81
C TRP A 9 0.25 0.25 30.36
N LEU A 10 0.79 0.68 29.21
CA LEU A 10 2.13 0.29 28.75
C LEU A 10 3.22 0.62 29.78
N ARG A 11 3.09 1.76 30.46
CA ARG A 11 3.96 2.17 31.57
C ARG A 11 3.83 1.28 32.80
N GLN A 12 2.61 0.96 33.20
CA GLN A 12 2.33 0.27 34.47
C GLN A 12 2.48 -1.26 34.36
N ALA A 13 1.90 -1.88 33.32
CA ALA A 13 1.87 -3.33 33.14
C ALA A 13 3.13 -3.88 32.44
N HIS A 14 3.80 -3.07 31.62
CA HIS A 14 4.94 -3.50 30.80
C HIS A 14 6.23 -2.71 31.02
N GLY A 15 6.20 -1.63 31.81
CA GLY A 15 7.40 -0.88 32.18
C GLY A 15 8.06 -0.10 31.05
N VAL A 16 7.35 0.11 29.93
CA VAL A 16 7.83 0.81 28.73
C VAL A 16 8.32 2.22 29.07
N LYS A 17 9.49 2.62 28.58
CA LYS A 17 10.17 3.91 28.87
C LYS A 17 10.13 4.84 27.65
N PRO A 18 10.52 6.13 27.78
CA PRO A 18 10.79 6.94 26.59
C PRO A 18 11.89 6.27 25.77
N GLN A 19 11.83 6.38 24.44
CA GLN A 19 12.73 5.75 23.48
C GLN A 19 12.67 4.22 23.36
N ASP A 20 11.94 3.51 24.23
CA ASP A 20 11.68 2.08 24.02
C ASP A 20 10.85 1.87 22.76
N ILE A 21 11.18 0.81 22.00
CA ILE A 21 10.48 0.45 20.77
C ILE A 21 9.43 -0.62 21.09
N VAL A 22 8.20 -0.39 20.64
CA VAL A 22 7.04 -1.29 20.79
C VAL A 22 6.59 -1.74 19.41
N ALA A 23 6.74 -3.03 19.11
CA ALA A 23 6.28 -3.61 17.87
C ALA A 23 4.75 -3.81 17.90
N MET A 24 4.10 -3.54 16.76
CA MET A 24 2.65 -3.62 16.59
C MET A 24 2.32 -4.47 15.37
N ASP A 25 1.76 -5.66 15.59
CA ASP A 25 1.25 -6.57 14.55
C ASP A 25 -0.28 -6.58 14.57
N PHE A 26 -0.89 -5.67 13.80
CA PHE A 26 -2.32 -5.36 13.89
C PHE A 26 -2.97 -5.15 12.52
N GLU A 27 -4.23 -5.59 12.38
CA GLU A 27 -5.09 -5.10 11.31
C GLU A 27 -5.49 -3.63 11.55
N ASN A 28 -6.03 -3.00 10.51
CA ASN A 28 -6.64 -1.68 10.63
C ASN A 28 -7.76 -1.67 11.66
N SER A 29 -7.60 -0.84 12.68
CA SER A 29 -8.55 -0.67 13.76
C SER A 29 -8.39 0.71 14.41
N ASP A 30 -9.41 1.14 15.14
CA ASP A 30 -9.31 2.22 16.10
C ASP A 30 -8.32 1.89 17.23
N ILE A 31 -8.26 0.61 17.65
CA ILE A 31 -7.27 0.08 18.59
C ILE A 31 -5.83 0.36 18.11
N PHE A 32 -5.50 0.12 16.83
CA PHE A 32 -4.21 0.48 16.24
C PHE A 32 -3.88 1.96 16.50
N VAL A 33 -4.84 2.85 16.22
CA VAL A 33 -4.67 4.30 16.38
C VAL A 33 -4.50 4.68 17.85
N PHE A 34 -5.30 4.13 18.76
CA PHE A 34 -5.18 4.42 20.19
C PHE A 34 -3.89 3.88 20.81
N LEU A 35 -3.41 2.73 20.36
CA LEU A 35 -2.10 2.18 20.74
C LEU A 35 -0.97 3.07 20.26
N TRP A 36 -0.94 3.43 18.97
CA TRP A 36 0.07 4.31 18.41
C TRP A 36 0.12 5.65 19.17
N MET A 37 -1.02 6.32 19.32
CA MET A 37 -1.09 7.58 20.07
C MET A 37 -0.74 7.40 21.55
N GLY A 38 -1.03 6.23 22.14
CA GLY A 38 -0.64 5.86 23.49
C GLY A 38 0.87 5.71 23.66
N ILE A 39 1.53 4.98 22.75
CA ILE A 39 2.98 4.78 22.68
C ILE A 39 3.71 6.13 22.58
N TRP A 40 3.28 6.99 21.65
CA TRP A 40 3.80 8.36 21.53
C TRP A 40 3.52 9.24 22.74
N SER A 41 2.36 9.09 23.40
CA SER A 41 2.02 9.88 24.60
C SER A 41 2.96 9.64 25.80
N ILE A 42 3.72 8.54 25.77
CA ILE A 42 4.72 8.18 26.77
C ILE A 42 6.17 8.28 26.25
N GLY A 43 6.39 8.85 25.07
CA GLY A 43 7.73 9.02 24.48
C GLY A 43 8.34 7.74 23.89
N ALA A 44 7.61 6.64 23.87
CA ALA A 44 8.02 5.38 23.25
C ALA A 44 7.77 5.43 21.73
N LYS A 45 8.37 4.50 20.99
CA LYS A 45 8.39 4.50 19.52
C LYS A 45 7.65 3.27 18.97
N PRO A 46 6.62 3.43 18.13
CA PRO A 46 5.97 2.28 17.50
C PRO A 46 6.82 1.74 16.34
N ALA A 47 6.86 0.42 16.21
CA ALA A 47 7.37 -0.28 15.03
C ALA A 47 6.23 -1.08 14.39
N PHE A 48 5.77 -0.67 13.21
CA PHE A 48 4.62 -1.30 12.58
C PHE A 48 5.03 -2.55 11.80
N MET A 49 4.50 -3.70 12.19
CA MET A 49 4.69 -4.98 11.51
C MET A 49 3.63 -5.15 10.43
N ASN A 50 4.03 -5.78 9.31
CA ASN A 50 3.07 -6.17 8.28
C ASN A 50 2.33 -7.43 8.73
N TYR A 51 1.03 -7.30 9.00
CA TYR A 51 0.18 -8.37 9.53
C TYR A 51 -0.02 -9.57 8.60
N ASN A 52 0.48 -9.52 7.37
CA ASN A 52 0.50 -10.66 6.44
C ASN A 52 1.80 -11.47 6.54
N LEU A 53 2.81 -11.00 7.30
CA LEU A 53 4.06 -11.72 7.53
C LEU A 53 3.87 -12.82 8.58
N SER A 54 4.64 -13.88 8.45
CA SER A 54 4.69 -14.99 9.41
C SER A 54 6.06 -15.65 9.43
N GLY A 55 6.30 -16.51 10.41
CA GLY A 55 7.52 -17.32 10.51
C GLY A 55 8.81 -16.47 10.47
N PRO A 56 9.86 -16.88 9.73
CA PRO A 56 11.14 -16.18 9.69
C PRO A 56 11.06 -14.70 9.27
N THR A 57 10.09 -14.33 8.42
CA THR A 57 9.94 -12.93 7.94
C THR A 57 9.47 -12.00 9.04
N LEU A 58 8.43 -12.39 9.80
CA LEU A 58 7.94 -11.65 10.96
C LEU A 58 9.01 -11.60 12.05
N THR A 59 9.64 -12.74 12.35
CA THR A 59 10.78 -12.83 13.29
C THR A 59 11.90 -11.85 12.92
N HIS A 60 12.25 -11.73 11.64
CA HIS A 60 13.28 -10.81 11.18
C HIS A 60 12.88 -9.34 11.40
N CYS A 61 11.67 -8.92 11.01
CA CYS A 61 11.19 -7.55 11.22
C CYS A 61 11.19 -7.16 12.70
N VAL A 62 10.67 -8.03 13.58
CA VAL A 62 10.65 -7.77 15.03
C VAL A 62 12.07 -7.70 15.61
N LYS A 63 13.00 -8.60 15.23
CA LYS A 63 14.40 -8.52 15.68
C LYS A 63 15.08 -7.23 15.22
N THR A 64 14.93 -6.86 13.95
CA THR A 64 15.50 -5.63 13.38
C THR A 64 14.92 -4.36 14.01
N SER A 65 13.73 -4.42 14.63
CA SER A 65 13.15 -3.30 15.37
C SER A 65 13.81 -3.02 16.73
N ASN A 66 14.60 -3.96 17.28
CA ASN A 66 15.05 -3.95 18.68
C ASN A 66 13.91 -3.81 19.73
N ALA A 67 12.65 -4.09 19.36
CA ALA A 67 11.52 -4.03 20.29
C ALA A 67 11.63 -5.09 21.39
N SER A 68 11.36 -4.69 22.63
CA SER A 68 11.25 -5.59 23.79
C SER A 68 9.81 -6.09 24.04
N LEU A 69 8.84 -5.49 23.35
CA LEU A 69 7.41 -5.78 23.43
C LEU A 69 6.82 -5.85 22.02
N LEU A 70 6.13 -6.94 21.71
CA LEU A 70 5.31 -7.13 20.52
C LEU A 70 3.84 -7.24 20.94
N LEU A 71 3.04 -6.26 20.54
CA LEU A 71 1.60 -6.28 20.68
C LEU A 71 0.98 -6.88 19.41
N VAL A 72 -0.01 -7.76 19.57
CA VAL A 72 -0.62 -8.53 18.46
C VAL A 72 -2.14 -8.43 18.48
N ASP A 73 -2.75 -8.17 17.33
CA ASP A 73 -4.21 -8.26 17.13
C ASP A 73 -4.67 -9.73 17.16
N PRO A 74 -5.68 -10.10 17.96
CA PRO A 74 -6.26 -11.45 17.96
C PRO A 74 -6.61 -12.01 16.57
N ASN A 75 -6.95 -11.15 15.60
CA ASN A 75 -7.29 -11.55 14.23
C ASN A 75 -6.09 -12.11 13.44
N VAL A 76 -4.85 -11.82 13.85
CA VAL A 76 -3.61 -12.26 13.19
C VAL A 76 -2.66 -13.02 14.12
N ALA A 77 -3.07 -13.26 15.37
CA ALA A 77 -2.29 -14.00 16.37
C ALA A 77 -1.85 -15.41 15.91
N SER A 78 -2.54 -16.01 14.93
CA SER A 78 -2.15 -17.26 14.27
C SER A 78 -0.81 -17.18 13.51
N ASN A 79 -0.39 -15.98 13.09
CA ASN A 79 0.90 -15.78 12.41
C ASN A 79 2.08 -15.87 13.39
N VAL A 80 1.81 -15.70 14.68
CA VAL A 80 2.77 -15.79 15.79
C VAL A 80 2.77 -17.21 16.34
N THR A 81 3.26 -18.13 15.50
CA THR A 81 3.40 -19.57 15.79
C THR A 81 4.39 -19.85 16.93
N ASP A 82 4.40 -21.08 17.45
CA ASP A 82 5.34 -21.48 18.50
C ASP A 82 6.82 -21.29 18.10
N ASP A 83 7.15 -21.48 16.81
CA ASP A 83 8.50 -21.19 16.29
C ASP A 83 8.82 -19.69 16.33
N VAL A 84 7.87 -18.82 15.95
CA VAL A 84 8.03 -17.36 16.09
C VAL A 84 8.21 -16.97 17.56
N ARG A 85 7.41 -17.55 18.47
CA ARG A 85 7.51 -17.30 19.92
C ARG A 85 8.86 -17.75 20.50
N LYS A 86 9.38 -18.89 20.05
CA LYS A 86 10.69 -19.42 20.43
C LYS A 86 11.83 -18.55 19.91
N ASP A 87 11.76 -18.14 18.64
CA ASP A 87 12.75 -17.27 18.01
C ASP A 87 12.77 -15.85 18.59
N LEU A 88 11.62 -15.38 19.09
CA LEU A 88 11.41 -14.11 19.77
C LEU A 88 11.35 -14.25 21.30
N SER A 89 11.99 -15.27 21.87
CA SER A 89 11.99 -15.57 23.32
C SER A 89 12.51 -14.45 24.25
N HIS A 90 13.17 -13.43 23.69
CA HIS A 90 13.63 -12.21 24.38
C HIS A 90 12.62 -11.04 24.28
N VAL A 91 11.59 -11.16 23.45
CA VAL A 91 10.53 -10.18 23.23
C VAL A 91 9.28 -10.63 23.99
N ARG A 92 8.67 -9.74 24.78
CA ARG A 92 7.38 -10.01 25.39
C ARG A 92 6.30 -9.94 24.32
N ILE A 93 5.60 -11.03 24.07
CA ILE A 93 4.49 -11.07 23.10
C ILE A 93 3.17 -10.99 23.86
N VAL A 94 2.31 -10.02 23.51
CA VAL A 94 1.02 -9.76 24.16
C VAL A 94 -0.07 -9.68 23.11
N GLU A 95 -1.03 -10.60 23.17
CA GLU A 95 -2.23 -10.57 22.34
C GLU A 95 -3.28 -9.66 22.96
N LEU A 96 -3.72 -8.64 22.23
CA LEU A 96 -4.60 -7.60 22.75
C LEU A 96 -6.08 -7.98 22.57
N ASN A 97 -6.49 -9.00 23.31
CA ASN A 97 -7.87 -9.51 23.29
C ASN A 97 -8.87 -8.54 23.96
N PRO A 98 -10.20 -8.68 23.73
CA PRO A 98 -11.22 -7.81 24.31
C PRO A 98 -11.32 -7.85 25.85
N GLY A 99 -10.71 -8.82 26.52
CA GLY A 99 -10.52 -8.81 27.97
C GLY A 99 -9.47 -7.77 28.37
N LEU A 100 -8.29 -7.84 27.77
CA LEU A 100 -7.18 -6.91 28.00
C LEU A 100 -7.52 -5.48 27.57
N GLU A 101 -8.28 -5.30 26.48
CA GLU A 101 -8.76 -3.97 26.10
C GLU A 101 -9.62 -3.32 27.20
N ARG A 102 -10.50 -4.08 27.86
CA ARG A 102 -11.31 -3.55 28.98
C ARG A 102 -10.46 -3.20 30.21
N GLU A 103 -9.38 -3.94 30.45
CA GLU A 103 -8.38 -3.60 31.47
C GLU A 103 -7.68 -2.28 31.13
N ILE A 104 -7.21 -2.12 29.89
CA ILE A 104 -6.62 -0.88 29.39
C ILE A 104 -7.60 0.29 29.54
N LEU A 105 -8.86 0.14 29.14
CA LEU A 105 -9.88 1.18 29.26
C LEU A 105 -10.27 1.50 30.71
N SER A 106 -9.99 0.61 31.67
CA SER A 106 -10.12 0.88 33.11
C SER A 106 -8.93 1.67 33.69
N THR A 107 -7.74 1.55 33.09
CA THR A 107 -6.49 2.20 33.54
C THR A 107 -6.63 3.72 33.54
N GLU A 108 -6.22 4.41 34.60
CA GLU A 108 -6.34 5.87 34.73
C GLU A 108 -5.51 6.61 33.66
N PRO A 109 -6.08 7.56 32.89
CA PRO A 109 -5.38 8.24 31.82
C PRO A 109 -4.36 9.25 32.35
N GLN A 110 -3.07 9.03 32.09
CA GLN A 110 -2.01 9.93 32.52
C GLN A 110 -1.38 10.68 31.34
N ARG A 111 -1.44 12.03 31.33
CA ARG A 111 -0.64 12.86 30.41
C ARG A 111 0.77 12.99 30.97
N ARG A 112 1.76 12.38 30.31
CA ARG A 112 3.18 12.52 30.69
C ARG A 112 3.72 13.93 30.38
N PRO A 113 4.76 14.40 31.11
CA PRO A 113 5.45 15.64 30.79
C PRO A 113 5.97 15.68 29.36
N ASP A 114 5.97 16.86 28.76
CA ASP A 114 6.42 17.08 27.38
C ASP A 114 7.92 16.76 27.21
N SER A 115 8.71 16.87 28.29
CA SER A 115 10.12 16.46 28.34
C SER A 115 10.36 14.96 28.12
N GLU A 116 9.37 14.09 28.34
CA GLU A 116 9.48 12.66 27.98
C GLU A 116 9.26 12.42 26.48
N ARG A 117 8.78 13.42 25.74
CA ARG A 117 8.44 13.36 24.31
C ARG A 117 9.28 14.31 23.44
N THR A 118 10.19 15.06 24.05
CA THR A 118 11.00 16.07 23.37
C THR A 118 12.25 15.42 22.78
N GLU A 119 12.52 15.69 21.51
CA GLU A 119 13.72 15.31 20.78
C GLU A 119 14.27 16.51 20.02
N GLU A 120 15.51 16.42 19.55
CA GLU A 120 16.03 17.44 18.63
C GLU A 120 15.20 17.43 17.33
N PHE A 121 14.68 18.60 16.99
CA PHE A 121 13.77 18.79 15.85
C PHE A 121 14.45 18.33 14.56
N GLY A 122 13.84 17.35 13.89
CA GLY A 122 14.35 16.79 12.62
C GLY A 122 15.28 15.56 12.75
N HIS A 123 15.67 15.15 13.97
CA HIS A 123 16.63 14.03 14.16
C HIS A 123 16.11 12.89 15.06
N GLY A 124 14.94 13.03 15.66
CA GLY A 124 14.30 11.98 16.47
C GLY A 124 13.64 10.86 15.67
N LEU A 125 13.80 9.60 16.10
CA LEU A 125 13.10 8.45 15.53
C LEU A 125 11.61 8.55 15.89
N ALA A 126 10.70 8.75 14.94
CA ALA A 126 9.27 8.83 15.25
C ALA A 126 8.54 7.47 15.22
N ILE A 127 8.80 6.65 14.19
CA ILE A 127 8.14 5.37 13.87
C ILE A 127 9.14 4.50 13.10
N LEU A 128 9.09 3.17 13.25
CA LEU A 128 9.69 2.23 12.29
C LEU A 128 8.62 1.62 11.37
N ILE A 129 8.86 1.69 10.06
CA ILE A 129 8.01 1.12 9.01
C ILE A 129 8.88 0.25 8.11
N TYR A 130 8.48 -1.01 7.90
CA TYR A 130 9.23 -1.97 7.08
C TYR A 130 8.79 -1.90 5.62
N THR A 131 9.70 -1.51 4.74
CA THR A 131 9.51 -1.62 3.29
C THR A 131 9.87 -3.02 2.83
N SER A 132 9.01 -3.62 2.00
CA SER A 132 9.40 -4.75 1.16
C SER A 132 10.33 -4.22 0.06
N GLY A 133 11.44 -4.91 -0.20
CA GLY A 133 12.23 -4.69 -1.42
C GLY A 133 11.36 -4.78 -2.68
N THR A 134 11.84 -4.22 -3.78
CA THR A 134 11.05 -3.86 -4.97
C THR A 134 10.46 -5.05 -5.74
N THR A 135 9.39 -5.68 -5.24
CA THR A 135 8.54 -6.66 -5.96
C THR A 135 7.10 -6.76 -5.37
N GLY A 136 6.22 -5.79 -5.70
CA GLY A 136 4.73 -5.82 -5.59
C GLY A 136 4.04 -6.06 -4.23
N MET A 137 2.77 -5.69 -3.97
CA MET A 137 1.76 -4.84 -4.66
C MET A 137 0.64 -4.47 -3.62
N PRO A 138 0.60 -3.25 -3.04
CA PRO A 138 -0.45 -2.82 -2.07
C PRO A 138 -1.60 -2.00 -2.73
N LYS A 139 -2.85 -2.08 -2.23
CA LYS A 139 -4.06 -1.59 -2.95
C LYS A 139 -5.25 -1.12 -2.03
N PRO A 140 -5.59 0.21 -1.90
CA PRO A 140 -6.44 1.04 -0.93
C PRO A 140 -7.90 0.64 -0.72
N ALA A 141 -8.81 1.26 0.08
CA ALA A 141 -8.96 2.56 0.79
C ALA A 141 -7.99 2.82 1.98
N ILE A 142 -8.36 3.62 3.00
CA ILE A 142 -8.01 3.26 4.39
C ILE A 142 -9.10 2.30 4.93
N ALA A 143 -8.89 1.04 5.29
CA ALA A 143 -8.56 -0.15 4.47
C ALA A 143 -7.13 -0.41 4.03
N MET A 144 -6.22 0.58 4.09
CA MET A 144 -4.80 0.43 3.82
C MET A 144 -4.09 0.13 5.08
N PRO A 145 -3.21 -0.89 5.05
CA PRO A 145 -2.57 -1.31 6.27
C PRO A 145 -1.89 -0.10 6.90
N LEU A 146 -2.32 0.25 8.10
CA LEU A 146 -1.77 1.37 8.85
C LEU A 146 -0.28 1.15 9.19
N TYR A 147 0.25 -0.06 8.94
CA TYR A 147 1.68 -0.31 8.94
C TYR A 147 2.45 0.32 7.76
N HIS A 148 1.79 0.80 6.70
CA HIS A 148 2.43 1.51 5.58
C HIS A 148 2.40 3.03 5.74
N SER A 149 3.50 3.68 5.34
CA SER A 149 3.72 5.14 5.43
C SER A 149 2.63 5.97 4.74
N SER A 150 2.16 5.58 3.56
CA SER A 150 1.07 6.28 2.86
C SER A 150 -0.21 6.36 3.71
N ALA A 151 -0.61 5.29 4.38
CA ALA A 151 -1.83 5.25 5.18
C ALA A 151 -1.65 5.93 6.53
N ALA A 152 -0.54 5.63 7.22
CA ALA A 152 -0.22 6.20 8.52
C ALA A 152 0.02 7.72 8.45
N ILE A 153 0.95 8.14 7.61
CA ILE A 153 1.45 9.52 7.58
C ILE A 153 0.55 10.37 6.68
N LEU A 154 0.47 10.02 5.39
CA LEU A 154 -0.23 10.85 4.41
C LEU A 154 -1.76 10.78 4.54
N GLY A 155 -2.28 9.67 5.08
CA GLY A 155 -3.70 9.47 5.42
C GLY A 155 -4.02 9.98 6.82
N LEU A 156 -3.67 9.21 7.86
CA LEU A 156 -4.11 9.46 9.23
C LEU A 156 -3.54 10.75 9.84
N LEU A 157 -2.22 10.94 9.86
CA LEU A 157 -1.64 12.12 10.53
C LEU A 157 -2.10 13.44 9.89
N ASN A 158 -2.05 13.56 8.56
CA ASN A 158 -2.56 14.73 7.84
C ASN A 158 -4.04 15.03 8.14
N THR A 159 -4.88 13.97 8.23
CA THR A 159 -6.32 14.13 8.52
C THR A 159 -6.54 14.62 9.95
N LEU A 160 -5.76 14.11 10.92
CA LEU A 160 -5.81 14.55 12.32
C LEU A 160 -5.27 15.98 12.49
N GLU A 161 -4.15 16.32 11.85
CA GLU A 161 -3.55 17.67 11.88
C GLU A 161 -4.51 18.73 11.31
N ALA A 162 -5.17 18.42 10.18
CA ALA A 162 -6.18 19.29 9.58
C ALA A 162 -7.52 19.35 10.37
N GLY A 163 -7.61 18.67 11.52
CA GLY A 163 -8.80 18.61 12.37
C GLY A 163 -10.01 17.99 11.66
N LYS A 164 -9.80 16.94 10.86
CA LYS A 164 -10.83 16.27 10.04
C LYS A 164 -11.15 14.87 10.58
N THR A 165 -12.29 14.35 10.12
CA THR A 165 -12.74 12.99 10.41
C THR A 165 -12.08 12.00 9.45
N ILE A 166 -11.72 10.83 9.98
CA ILE A 166 -11.20 9.70 9.19
C ILE A 166 -12.14 8.49 9.31
N ALA A 167 -12.37 7.80 8.20
CA ALA A 167 -13.04 6.52 8.17
C ALA A 167 -12.00 5.42 7.91
N ILE A 168 -12.03 4.34 8.69
CA ILE A 168 -11.03 3.26 8.65
C ILE A 168 -11.75 1.94 8.44
N GLY A 169 -11.70 1.41 7.21
CA GLY A 169 -12.07 0.03 6.93
C GLY A 169 -11.00 -0.96 7.42
N ARG A 170 -11.41 -2.15 7.86
CA ARG A 170 -10.49 -3.22 8.28
C ARG A 170 -9.64 -3.78 7.13
N LYS A 171 -10.29 -4.11 6.02
CA LYS A 171 -9.68 -4.68 4.80
C LYS A 171 -10.39 -4.14 3.57
N PHE A 172 -9.66 -3.97 2.47
CA PHE A 172 -10.27 -3.56 1.21
C PHE A 172 -11.21 -4.65 0.65
N SER A 173 -12.28 -4.20 -0.02
CA SER A 173 -13.15 -5.04 -0.83
C SER A 173 -13.73 -4.21 -1.97
N ALA A 174 -13.38 -4.52 -3.21
CA ALA A 174 -13.81 -3.75 -4.38
C ALA A 174 -15.34 -3.68 -4.54
N THR A 175 -16.07 -4.69 -4.06
CA THR A 175 -17.54 -4.77 -4.13
C THR A 175 -18.27 -4.04 -2.99
N ARG A 176 -17.60 -3.73 -1.87
CA ARG A 176 -18.19 -3.01 -0.72
C ARG A 176 -17.64 -1.59 -0.54
N PHE A 177 -16.49 -1.28 -1.13
CA PHE A 177 -15.78 -0.02 -0.95
C PHE A 177 -16.69 1.22 -1.10
N TRP A 178 -17.54 1.24 -2.14
CA TRP A 178 -18.42 2.38 -2.39
C TRP A 178 -19.63 2.43 -1.43
N ASP A 179 -20.06 1.30 -0.86
CA ASP A 179 -21.02 1.30 0.25
C ASP A 179 -20.41 1.90 1.52
N ASP A 180 -19.18 1.50 1.86
CA ASP A 180 -18.44 2.03 3.01
C ASP A 180 -18.19 3.54 2.86
N VAL A 181 -17.83 4.00 1.65
CA VAL A 181 -17.65 5.42 1.31
C VAL A 181 -18.94 6.23 1.45
N ARG A 182 -20.08 5.68 1.00
CA ARG A 182 -21.40 6.33 1.17
C ARG A 182 -21.84 6.37 2.63
N ALA A 183 -21.66 5.26 3.36
CA ALA A 183 -21.99 5.18 4.79
C ALA A 183 -21.16 6.16 5.64
N ALA A 184 -19.92 6.46 5.23
CA ALA A 184 -19.05 7.42 5.88
C ALA A 184 -19.25 8.90 5.45
N ASP A 185 -20.12 9.18 4.47
CA ASP A 185 -20.23 10.49 3.78
C ASP A 185 -18.86 11.08 3.36
N ALA A 186 -17.96 10.22 2.86
CA ALA A 186 -16.59 10.64 2.61
C ALA A 186 -16.49 11.63 1.43
N SER A 187 -15.79 12.74 1.64
CA SER A 187 -15.52 13.76 0.60
C SER A 187 -14.19 13.56 -0.14
N ILE A 188 -13.29 12.75 0.42
CA ILE A 188 -11.99 12.40 -0.13
C ILE A 188 -11.78 10.89 0.08
N ILE A 189 -11.19 10.21 -0.89
CA ILE A 189 -10.71 8.83 -0.75
C ILE A 189 -9.18 8.80 -0.89
N GLN A 190 -8.52 7.92 -0.13
CA GLN A 190 -7.10 7.62 -0.35
C GLN A 190 -6.97 6.49 -1.37
N TYR A 191 -5.95 6.54 -2.25
CA TYR A 191 -5.67 5.47 -3.21
C TYR A 191 -4.18 5.03 -3.36
N VAL A 192 -4.00 3.87 -3.99
CA VAL A 192 -2.83 3.38 -4.73
C VAL A 192 -3.42 2.86 -6.05
N GLY A 193 -2.87 3.27 -7.20
CA GLY A 193 -3.61 3.29 -8.48
C GLY A 193 -4.17 1.95 -8.94
N GLU A 194 -3.59 0.86 -8.48
CA GLU A 194 -3.99 -0.50 -8.79
C GLU A 194 -5.34 -0.92 -8.13
N MET A 195 -5.78 -0.27 -7.05
CA MET A 195 -7.17 -0.40 -6.62
C MET A 195 -8.14 0.39 -7.49
N CYS A 196 -7.74 1.53 -8.05
CA CYS A 196 -8.60 2.24 -8.99
C CYS A 196 -8.94 1.33 -10.18
N ARG A 197 -7.97 0.52 -10.65
CA ARG A 197 -8.21 -0.58 -11.60
C ARG A 197 -9.18 -1.65 -11.07
N TYR A 198 -9.06 -2.08 -9.81
CA TYR A 198 -10.01 -3.03 -9.21
C TYR A 198 -11.43 -2.47 -9.06
N LEU A 199 -11.59 -1.19 -8.73
CA LEU A 199 -12.90 -0.54 -8.67
C LEU A 199 -13.50 -0.39 -10.08
N LEU A 200 -12.70 -0.01 -11.08
CA LEU A 200 -13.13 0.01 -12.49
C LEU A 200 -13.57 -1.36 -13.01
N LYS A 201 -13.05 -2.46 -12.46
CA LYS A 201 -13.44 -3.83 -12.83
C LYS A 201 -14.55 -4.43 -11.96
N ALA A 202 -14.84 -3.83 -10.80
CA ALA A 202 -16.00 -4.23 -10.01
C ALA A 202 -17.29 -3.95 -10.81
N PRO A 203 -18.32 -4.81 -10.74
CA PRO A 203 -19.62 -4.52 -11.35
C PRO A 203 -20.14 -3.13 -10.94
N VAL A 204 -20.89 -2.48 -11.83
CA VAL A 204 -21.61 -1.24 -11.51
C VAL A 204 -22.50 -1.50 -10.30
N GLN A 205 -22.38 -0.70 -9.25
CA GLN A 205 -23.26 -0.82 -8.12
C GLN A 205 -24.62 -0.22 -8.47
N THR A 206 -25.69 -0.99 -8.28
CA THR A 206 -27.06 -0.56 -8.53
C THR A 206 -27.92 -0.68 -7.27
N GLU A 207 -28.89 0.23 -7.13
CA GLU A 207 -29.94 0.09 -6.13
C GLU A 207 -30.86 -1.09 -6.51
N LYS A 208 -31.16 -1.95 -5.52
CA LYS A 208 -31.83 -3.24 -5.76
C LYS A 208 -33.24 -3.10 -6.33
N ASP A 209 -33.96 -2.06 -5.93
CA ASP A 209 -35.39 -1.91 -6.24
C ASP A 209 -35.63 -1.05 -7.50
N THR A 210 -34.74 -0.08 -7.78
CA THR A 210 -34.88 0.87 -8.90
C THR A 210 -33.94 0.59 -10.07
N GLY A 211 -32.85 -0.16 -9.84
CA GLY A 211 -31.75 -0.31 -10.79
C GLY A 211 -30.90 0.95 -10.97
N GLU A 212 -31.08 2.00 -10.17
CA GLU A 212 -30.31 3.24 -10.30
C GLU A 212 -28.80 2.98 -10.08
N ASN A 213 -27.95 3.53 -10.95
CA ASN A 213 -26.50 3.46 -10.82
C ASN A 213 -26.01 4.31 -9.63
N LEU A 214 -25.35 3.65 -8.67
CA LEU A 214 -24.85 4.22 -7.42
C LEU A 214 -23.38 4.65 -7.47
N ASP A 215 -22.66 4.38 -8.56
CA ASP A 215 -21.22 4.64 -8.69
C ASP A 215 -20.87 6.14 -8.51
N LYS A 216 -21.79 7.05 -8.87
CA LYS A 216 -21.63 8.52 -8.66
C LYS A 216 -22.42 9.07 -7.46
N LYS A 217 -23.11 8.22 -6.68
CA LYS A 217 -24.03 8.62 -5.60
C LYS A 217 -23.31 8.79 -4.25
N HIS A 218 -22.24 9.60 -4.26
CA HIS A 218 -21.40 9.85 -3.08
C HIS A 218 -20.87 11.28 -3.04
N ARG A 219 -20.30 11.69 -1.91
CA ARG A 219 -19.76 13.05 -1.71
C ARG A 219 -18.32 13.23 -2.20
N VAL A 220 -17.61 12.17 -2.57
CA VAL A 220 -16.19 12.22 -2.97
C VAL A 220 -15.97 13.19 -4.13
N ARG A 221 -15.04 14.13 -3.95
CA ARG A 221 -14.56 15.06 -5.01
C ARG A 221 -13.09 14.88 -5.35
N THR A 222 -12.32 14.28 -4.46
CA THR A 222 -10.88 14.08 -4.65
C THR A 222 -10.50 12.66 -4.28
N ALA A 223 -9.73 12.01 -5.16
CA ALA A 223 -8.97 10.83 -4.81
C ALA A 223 -7.51 11.26 -4.63
N PHE A 224 -6.87 10.90 -3.51
CA PHE A 224 -5.49 11.27 -3.19
C PHE A 224 -4.64 10.01 -2.96
N GLY A 225 -3.52 9.86 -3.64
CA GLY A 225 -2.81 8.58 -3.68
C GLY A 225 -1.58 8.58 -4.57
N ASN A 226 -1.10 7.38 -4.89
CA ASN A 226 0.09 7.20 -5.73
C ASN A 226 -0.04 6.06 -6.74
N GLY A 227 0.70 6.16 -7.84
CA GLY A 227 0.79 5.15 -8.89
C GLY A 227 -0.46 5.02 -9.76
N LEU A 228 -1.26 6.08 -9.94
CA LEU A 228 -2.41 6.02 -10.87
C LEU A 228 -1.91 5.98 -12.31
N ARG A 229 -2.09 4.83 -12.97
CA ARG A 229 -1.68 4.67 -14.37
C ARG A 229 -2.54 5.57 -15.29
N PRO A 230 -1.99 6.17 -16.36
CA PRO A 230 -2.72 7.09 -17.23
C PRO A 230 -3.97 6.49 -17.89
N ASP A 231 -3.94 5.20 -18.24
CA ASP A 231 -5.06 4.44 -18.81
C ASP A 231 -6.24 4.29 -17.82
N VAL A 232 -5.94 4.13 -16.53
CA VAL A 232 -6.94 4.03 -15.45
C VAL A 232 -7.51 5.41 -15.08
N TRP A 233 -6.71 6.47 -15.23
CA TRP A 233 -6.97 7.80 -14.66
C TRP A 233 -8.27 8.44 -15.16
N ALA A 234 -8.46 8.51 -16.48
CA ALA A 234 -9.61 9.16 -17.09
C ALA A 234 -10.91 8.38 -16.81
N GLU A 235 -10.88 7.06 -16.98
CA GLU A 235 -12.03 6.19 -16.75
C GLU A 235 -12.45 6.19 -15.28
N PHE A 236 -11.50 6.18 -14.34
CA PHE A 236 -11.78 6.24 -12.91
C PHE A 236 -12.47 7.55 -12.52
N LYS A 237 -12.01 8.69 -13.06
CA LYS A 237 -12.66 9.98 -12.86
C LYS A 237 -14.07 10.00 -13.42
N GLU A 238 -14.26 9.51 -14.64
CA GLU A 238 -15.57 9.54 -15.30
C GLU A 238 -16.55 8.60 -14.59
N ARG A 239 -16.21 7.32 -14.39
CA ARG A 239 -17.11 6.31 -13.80
C ARG A 239 -17.63 6.74 -12.44
N PHE A 240 -16.76 7.21 -11.55
CA PHE A 240 -17.10 7.58 -10.18
C PHE A 240 -17.31 9.09 -9.97
N GLY A 241 -17.27 9.91 -11.02
CA GLY A 241 -17.55 11.36 -10.93
C GLY A 241 -16.55 12.15 -10.06
N ILE A 242 -15.27 11.79 -10.11
CA ILE A 242 -14.19 12.42 -9.32
C ILE A 242 -13.65 13.66 -10.05
N ASP A 243 -13.70 14.83 -9.40
CA ASP A 243 -13.21 16.11 -9.94
C ASP A 243 -11.67 16.14 -10.04
N ALA A 244 -11.00 15.81 -8.95
CA ALA A 244 -9.55 15.95 -8.83
C ALA A 244 -8.85 14.65 -8.41
N ILE A 245 -7.67 14.43 -9.00
CA ILE A 245 -6.70 13.44 -8.54
C ILE A 245 -5.53 14.18 -7.90
N GLY A 246 -5.23 13.87 -6.64
CA GLY A 246 -4.00 14.26 -5.96
C GLY A 246 -3.00 13.12 -5.98
N GLU A 247 -2.11 13.11 -6.97
CA GLU A 247 -1.07 12.10 -7.14
C GLU A 247 0.20 12.54 -6.37
N PHE A 248 0.86 11.63 -5.65
CA PHE A 248 2.13 11.91 -4.98
C PHE A 248 3.20 10.88 -5.34
N TYR A 249 4.46 11.30 -5.33
CA TYR A 249 5.63 10.45 -5.54
C TYR A 249 6.64 10.66 -4.42
N ALA A 250 6.98 9.57 -3.73
CA ALA A 250 7.90 9.53 -2.61
C ALA A 250 8.40 8.09 -2.38
N ALA A 251 9.53 7.95 -1.68
CA ALA A 251 9.95 6.70 -1.05
C ALA A 251 9.80 6.81 0.48
N THR A 252 9.74 5.70 1.21
CA THR A 252 9.67 5.76 2.69
C THR A 252 11.02 6.17 3.29
N GLU A 253 12.09 5.90 2.54
CA GLU A 253 13.48 6.25 2.78
C GLU A 253 13.80 7.70 2.38
N ALA A 254 12.90 8.38 1.65
CA ALA A 254 13.07 9.77 1.24
C ALA A 254 12.46 10.71 2.30
N PRO A 255 13.12 11.82 2.66
CA PRO A 255 12.59 12.77 3.64
C PRO A 255 11.39 13.58 3.12
N LEU A 256 11.18 13.61 1.80
CA LEU A 256 10.27 14.51 1.09
C LEU A 256 9.66 13.80 -0.13
N GLY A 257 8.54 14.31 -0.62
CA GLY A 257 7.87 13.84 -1.84
C GLY A 257 7.47 14.99 -2.77
N THR A 258 7.15 14.66 -4.01
CA THR A 258 6.52 15.57 -4.97
C THR A 258 5.03 15.30 -5.10
N PHE A 259 4.25 16.32 -5.45
CA PHE A 259 2.79 16.27 -5.50
C PHE A 259 2.27 16.89 -6.80
N ASN A 260 1.21 16.31 -7.34
CA ASN A 260 0.46 16.78 -8.50
C ASN A 260 -1.03 16.77 -8.18
N PHE A 261 -1.70 17.93 -8.29
CA PHE A 261 -3.13 18.04 -8.10
C PHE A 261 -3.83 18.34 -9.44
N SER A 262 -4.31 17.29 -10.11
CA SER A 262 -4.86 17.36 -11.45
C SER A 262 -6.40 17.36 -11.45
N ARG A 263 -7.00 18.49 -11.85
CA ARG A 263 -8.44 18.57 -12.17
C ARG A 263 -8.77 18.29 -13.63
N ASN A 264 -7.79 18.42 -14.52
CA ASN A 264 -7.91 18.18 -15.95
C ASN A 264 -6.83 17.17 -16.40
N ASP A 265 -6.67 17.03 -17.72
CA ASP A 265 -5.78 16.03 -18.30
C ASP A 265 -4.36 16.57 -18.53
N PHE A 266 -4.13 17.89 -18.33
CA PHE A 266 -2.86 18.56 -18.59
C PHE A 266 -1.71 18.01 -17.73
N THR A 267 -1.98 17.52 -16.52
CA THR A 267 -1.02 16.86 -15.65
C THR A 267 -1.40 15.41 -15.32
N MET A 268 -2.19 14.75 -16.19
CA MET A 268 -2.51 13.32 -16.04
C MET A 268 -1.24 12.47 -16.04
N GLY A 269 -1.06 11.59 -15.03
CA GLY A 269 0.12 10.73 -14.90
C GLY A 269 1.41 11.43 -14.46
N ALA A 270 1.42 12.78 -14.31
CA ALA A 270 2.59 13.49 -13.82
C ALA A 270 2.74 13.29 -12.30
N VAL A 271 3.99 13.15 -11.83
CA VAL A 271 4.33 12.92 -10.41
C VAL A 271 4.64 14.20 -9.62
N GLY A 272 4.47 15.35 -10.26
CA GLY A 272 4.81 16.66 -9.70
C GLY A 272 6.31 16.96 -9.77
N ARG A 273 6.66 18.22 -9.48
CA ARG A 273 8.06 18.68 -9.41
C ARG A 273 8.17 19.82 -8.41
N ASN A 274 9.22 19.81 -7.60
CA ASN A 274 9.56 20.96 -6.77
C ASN A 274 10.25 22.04 -7.64
N GLY A 275 9.96 23.30 -7.33
CA GLY A 275 10.49 24.45 -8.06
C GLY A 275 11.73 25.05 -7.39
N TRP A 276 12.44 25.92 -8.12
CA TRP A 276 13.71 26.52 -7.66
C TRP A 276 13.65 27.18 -6.29
N LEU A 277 12.49 27.72 -5.88
CA LEU A 277 12.32 28.33 -4.55
C LEU A 277 12.33 27.28 -3.42
N TYR A 278 11.77 26.11 -3.67
CA TYR A 278 11.83 24.97 -2.76
C TYR A 278 13.27 24.47 -2.67
N ASP A 279 13.92 24.26 -3.82
CA ASP A 279 15.31 23.81 -3.89
C ASP A 279 16.23 24.79 -3.12
N ALA A 280 16.07 26.10 -3.34
CA ALA A 280 16.82 27.13 -2.63
C ALA A 280 16.59 27.14 -1.11
N VAL A 281 15.38 26.80 -0.62
CA VAL A 281 15.09 26.67 0.82
C VAL A 281 15.71 25.39 1.38
N MET A 282 15.63 24.27 0.65
CA MET A 282 16.15 22.98 1.11
C MET A 282 17.68 22.87 1.04
N SER A 283 18.34 23.60 0.15
CA SER A 283 19.80 23.65 0.02
C SER A 283 20.52 24.55 1.04
N PHE A 284 19.82 25.13 2.03
CA PHE A 284 20.43 25.85 3.16
C PHE A 284 21.19 24.88 4.09
N GLY A 285 22.40 24.50 3.67
CA GLY A 285 23.27 23.53 4.35
C GLY A 285 24.28 22.84 3.43
N GLY A 286 24.07 22.94 2.11
CA GLY A 286 24.87 22.26 1.08
C GLY A 286 24.06 21.24 0.29
N ASP A 287 24.71 20.55 -0.63
CA ASP A 287 24.08 19.59 -1.52
C ASP A 287 23.88 18.22 -0.83
N ALA A 288 22.63 17.76 -0.75
CA ALA A 288 22.27 16.42 -0.30
C ALA A 288 21.37 15.74 -1.34
N TRP A 289 21.76 14.55 -1.79
CA TRP A 289 21.07 13.82 -2.86
C TRP A 289 20.61 12.44 -2.39
N PHE A 290 19.32 12.16 -2.49
CA PHE A 290 18.77 10.82 -2.30
C PHE A 290 18.62 10.11 -3.65
N ARG A 291 19.23 8.93 -3.79
CA ARG A 291 19.07 8.10 -5.00
C ARG A 291 17.80 7.26 -4.87
N THR A 292 16.70 7.74 -5.47
CA THR A 292 15.40 7.03 -5.45
C THR A 292 15.47 5.62 -6.05
N GLY A 293 16.33 5.43 -7.05
CA GLY A 293 16.36 4.18 -7.82
C GLY A 293 15.28 4.12 -8.90
N ASP A 294 14.56 5.20 -9.16
CA ASP A 294 13.55 5.28 -10.21
C ASP A 294 14.05 6.08 -11.43
N LEU A 295 13.56 5.72 -12.61
CA LEU A 295 13.71 6.48 -13.85
C LEU A 295 12.50 7.40 -14.02
N VAL A 296 12.75 8.68 -14.27
CA VAL A 296 11.73 9.69 -14.57
C VAL A 296 12.00 10.37 -15.90
N ILE A 297 10.94 10.73 -16.62
CA ILE A 297 11.00 11.43 -17.90
C ILE A 297 10.45 12.85 -17.73
N TRP A 298 11.10 13.81 -18.36
CA TRP A 298 10.66 15.20 -18.43
C TRP A 298 10.08 15.46 -19.82
N ASP A 299 8.93 16.11 -19.88
CA ASP A 299 8.40 16.63 -21.13
C ASP A 299 8.87 18.06 -21.43
N LYS A 300 8.55 18.53 -22.65
CA LYS A 300 8.84 19.90 -23.13
C LYS A 300 8.20 21.02 -22.30
N ASP A 301 7.17 20.71 -21.51
CA ASP A 301 6.43 21.67 -20.69
C ASP A 301 6.93 21.64 -19.23
N GLY A 302 7.96 20.83 -18.93
CA GLY A 302 8.60 20.71 -17.63
C GLY A 302 7.89 19.79 -16.63
N ARG A 303 6.90 18.99 -17.08
CA ARG A 303 6.25 17.98 -16.24
C ARG A 303 7.15 16.76 -16.10
N VAL A 304 7.10 16.13 -14.94
CA VAL A 304 7.87 14.92 -14.63
C VAL A 304 6.91 13.74 -14.53
N PHE A 305 7.26 12.62 -15.17
CA PHE A 305 6.53 11.37 -15.17
C PHE A 305 7.41 10.25 -14.64
N PHE A 306 6.84 9.36 -13.83
CA PHE A 306 7.49 8.09 -13.51
C PHE A 306 7.52 7.22 -14.77
N ALA A 307 8.67 6.59 -15.05
CA ALA A 307 8.84 5.70 -16.20
C ALA A 307 9.02 4.24 -15.74
N ASP A 308 10.03 3.95 -14.92
CA ASP A 308 10.33 2.59 -14.46
C ASP A 308 11.23 2.62 -13.22
N ARG A 309 11.56 1.46 -12.63
CA ARG A 309 12.62 1.32 -11.62
C ARG A 309 13.94 0.86 -12.23
N ILE A 310 15.04 1.40 -11.71
CA ILE A 310 16.40 0.98 -12.03
C ILE A 310 16.66 -0.39 -11.40
N GLY A 311 16.25 -1.44 -12.10
CA GLY A 311 16.29 -2.83 -11.65
C GLY A 311 15.13 -3.66 -12.21
N ASP A 312 13.99 -3.03 -12.49
CA ASP A 312 12.81 -3.66 -13.09
C ASP A 312 12.93 -3.75 -14.63
N THR A 313 14.02 -3.24 -15.22
CA THR A 313 14.42 -3.49 -16.61
C THR A 313 15.23 -4.78 -16.75
N PHE A 314 15.00 -5.59 -17.78
CA PHE A 314 15.87 -6.73 -18.12
C PHE A 314 16.61 -6.49 -19.45
N ARG A 315 17.79 -7.10 -19.61
CA ARG A 315 18.61 -6.98 -20.83
C ARG A 315 18.41 -8.21 -21.72
N TRP A 316 18.02 -8.04 -22.98
CA TRP A 316 17.87 -9.13 -23.96
C TRP A 316 18.59 -8.77 -25.26
N LYS A 317 19.46 -9.66 -25.77
CA LYS A 317 20.24 -9.44 -27.00
C LYS A 317 20.95 -8.07 -27.06
N SER A 318 21.49 -7.64 -25.92
CA SER A 318 22.10 -6.32 -25.67
C SER A 318 21.20 -5.08 -25.58
N GLU A 319 19.90 -5.21 -25.79
CA GLU A 319 18.92 -4.15 -25.54
C GLU A 319 18.39 -4.18 -24.11
N ASN A 320 18.07 -3.02 -23.52
CA ASN A 320 17.36 -2.93 -22.25
C ASN A 320 15.86 -2.85 -22.52
N VAL A 321 15.07 -3.67 -21.83
CA VAL A 321 13.62 -3.75 -21.97
C VAL A 321 12.97 -3.36 -20.65
N SER A 322 12.10 -2.35 -20.69
CA SER A 322 11.26 -1.95 -19.54
C SER A 322 10.14 -2.97 -19.35
N THR A 323 9.98 -3.47 -18.11
CA THR A 323 8.83 -4.31 -17.78
C THR A 323 7.55 -3.48 -17.64
N ALA A 324 7.66 -2.24 -17.16
CA ALA A 324 6.55 -1.31 -17.03
C ALA A 324 5.94 -0.93 -18.39
N GLU A 325 6.76 -0.57 -19.39
CA GLU A 325 6.32 -0.18 -20.73
C GLU A 325 5.64 -1.34 -21.46
N VAL A 326 6.29 -2.52 -21.50
CA VAL A 326 5.71 -3.71 -22.13
C VAL A 326 4.43 -4.14 -21.41
N GLY A 327 4.38 -4.04 -20.08
CA GLY A 327 3.19 -4.33 -19.27
C GLY A 327 2.03 -3.36 -19.56
N GLN A 328 2.32 -2.08 -19.78
CA GLN A 328 1.33 -1.07 -20.16
C GLN A 328 0.79 -1.31 -21.58
N ILE A 329 1.66 -1.64 -22.54
CA ILE A 329 1.25 -1.98 -23.92
C ILE A 329 0.36 -3.22 -23.91
N LEU A 330 0.74 -4.29 -23.20
CA LEU A 330 -0.09 -5.50 -23.05
C LEU A 330 -1.42 -5.20 -22.35
N GLY A 331 -1.40 -4.38 -21.29
CA GLY A 331 -2.61 -3.96 -20.57
C GLY A 331 -3.58 -3.09 -21.37
N SER A 332 -3.13 -2.48 -22.47
CA SER A 332 -4.03 -1.72 -23.38
C SER A 332 -4.93 -2.62 -24.24
N HIS A 333 -4.64 -3.92 -24.33
CA HIS A 333 -5.46 -4.86 -25.09
C HIS A 333 -6.73 -5.26 -24.31
N PRO A 334 -7.95 -5.13 -24.87
CA PRO A 334 -9.20 -5.29 -24.11
C PRO A 334 -9.38 -6.63 -23.38
N ALA A 335 -8.80 -7.72 -23.89
CA ALA A 335 -8.85 -9.04 -23.26
C ALA A 335 -7.85 -9.23 -22.11
N VAL A 336 -6.86 -8.34 -21.94
CA VAL A 336 -5.80 -8.44 -20.92
C VAL A 336 -6.23 -7.66 -19.68
N HIS A 337 -6.44 -8.36 -18.58
CA HIS A 337 -6.80 -7.72 -17.32
C HIS A 337 -5.63 -7.24 -16.49
N GLU A 338 -4.52 -7.96 -16.56
CA GLU A 338 -3.28 -7.69 -15.83
C GLU A 338 -2.14 -8.29 -16.65
N ALA A 339 -1.01 -7.58 -16.72
CA ALA A 339 0.20 -8.05 -17.38
C ALA A 339 1.40 -7.73 -16.49
N ASN A 340 2.01 -8.77 -15.94
CA ASN A 340 3.24 -8.67 -15.16
C ASN A 340 4.40 -9.20 -16.00
N VAL A 341 5.27 -8.29 -16.45
CA VAL A 341 6.40 -8.60 -17.34
C VAL A 341 7.67 -8.81 -16.50
N TYR A 342 8.48 -9.80 -16.87
CA TYR A 342 9.73 -10.13 -16.17
C TYR A 342 10.75 -10.79 -17.10
N GLY A 343 12.03 -10.65 -16.76
CA GLY A 343 13.11 -11.29 -17.49
C GLY A 343 13.42 -12.71 -16.98
N VAL A 344 13.31 -13.71 -17.86
CA VAL A 344 13.67 -15.12 -17.60
C VAL A 344 15.05 -15.43 -18.17
N GLN A 345 15.94 -16.02 -17.38
CA GLN A 345 17.25 -16.46 -17.88
C GLN A 345 17.10 -17.78 -18.66
N LEU A 346 17.61 -17.83 -19.89
CA LEU A 346 17.58 -19.02 -20.73
C LEU A 346 18.97 -19.69 -20.79
N PRO A 347 19.06 -21.04 -20.82
CA PRO A 347 20.33 -21.73 -21.00
C PRO A 347 21.06 -21.28 -22.27
N HIS A 348 22.38 -21.11 -22.19
CA HIS A 348 23.26 -20.73 -23.31
C HIS A 348 22.97 -19.38 -23.99
N HIS A 349 22.11 -18.53 -23.42
CA HIS A 349 21.87 -17.17 -23.89
C HIS A 349 22.40 -16.12 -22.90
N ASP A 350 22.94 -15.02 -23.43
CA ASP A 350 23.29 -13.84 -22.64
C ASP A 350 22.06 -12.94 -22.42
N GLY A 351 21.96 -12.37 -21.23
CA GLY A 351 20.79 -11.64 -20.75
C GLY A 351 19.62 -12.52 -20.28
N ARG A 352 18.41 -11.95 -20.34
CA ARG A 352 17.15 -12.56 -19.94
C ARG A 352 16.10 -12.33 -21.03
N ALA A 353 15.40 -13.37 -21.45
CA ALA A 353 14.29 -13.25 -22.39
C ALA A 353 13.08 -12.62 -21.69
N GLY A 354 12.34 -11.78 -22.42
CA GLY A 354 11.09 -11.21 -21.92
C GLY A 354 10.00 -12.26 -21.81
N CYS A 355 9.35 -12.30 -20.65
CA CYS A 355 8.17 -13.12 -20.38
C CYS A 355 7.08 -12.22 -19.78
N ALA A 356 5.81 -12.53 -20.03
CA ALA A 356 4.68 -11.84 -19.45
C ALA A 356 3.69 -12.85 -18.87
N ALA A 357 3.43 -12.75 -17.57
CA ALA A 357 2.29 -13.41 -16.96
C ALA A 357 1.07 -12.51 -17.17
N ILE A 358 0.13 -12.96 -17.99
CA ILE A 358 -1.11 -12.24 -18.30
C ILE A 358 -2.32 -12.91 -17.65
N VAL A 359 -3.20 -12.09 -17.08
CA VAL A 359 -4.54 -12.52 -16.65
C VAL A 359 -5.52 -12.05 -17.71
N VAL A 360 -6.43 -12.93 -18.14
CA VAL A 360 -7.43 -12.69 -19.18
C VAL A 360 -8.76 -13.30 -18.74
N ASP A 361 -9.90 -12.83 -19.27
CA ASP A 361 -11.23 -13.46 -19.12
C ASP A 361 -11.28 -14.85 -19.79
N GLY A 362 -10.19 -15.22 -20.46
CA GLY A 362 -10.06 -16.40 -21.28
C GLY A 362 -9.27 -16.13 -22.55
N VAL A 363 -8.44 -17.08 -22.98
CA VAL A 363 -7.90 -17.07 -24.34
C VAL A 363 -8.80 -17.99 -25.18
N ASP A 364 -9.62 -17.40 -26.04
CA ASP A 364 -10.24 -18.14 -27.15
C ASP A 364 -9.12 -18.49 -28.15
N PRO A 365 -8.70 -19.77 -28.28
CA PRO A 365 -7.53 -20.12 -29.08
C PRO A 365 -7.73 -19.86 -30.58
N SER A 366 -8.98 -19.66 -31.03
CA SER A 366 -9.30 -19.33 -32.41
C SER A 366 -9.09 -17.84 -32.76
N LYS A 367 -8.88 -16.98 -31.76
CA LYS A 367 -8.82 -15.52 -31.90
C LYS A 367 -7.44 -14.91 -31.65
N VAL A 368 -6.41 -15.73 -31.40
CA VAL A 368 -5.06 -15.24 -31.10
C VAL A 368 -4.03 -15.95 -31.97
N ASP A 369 -3.25 -15.15 -32.71
CA ASP A 369 -2.14 -15.61 -33.55
C ASP A 369 -0.88 -15.76 -32.68
N LEU A 370 -0.73 -16.94 -32.06
CA LEU A 370 0.37 -17.28 -31.16
C LEU A 370 0.90 -18.69 -31.44
N ASP A 371 2.22 -18.86 -31.36
CA ASP A 371 2.87 -20.15 -31.61
C ASP A 371 2.40 -21.25 -30.63
N THR A 372 2.25 -20.96 -29.34
CA THR A 372 1.63 -21.84 -28.32
C THR A 372 1.27 -21.05 -27.05
N VAL A 373 0.12 -21.36 -26.43
CA VAL A 373 -0.29 -20.86 -25.11
C VAL A 373 -0.05 -21.93 -24.03
N TYR A 374 0.29 -21.54 -22.81
CA TYR A 374 0.55 -22.45 -21.68
C TYR A 374 -0.22 -22.03 -20.43
N TRP A 375 -0.53 -23.00 -19.56
CA TRP A 375 -1.11 -22.80 -18.23
C TRP A 375 -0.24 -23.49 -17.17
N LEU A 376 -0.24 -22.97 -15.94
CA LEU A 376 0.55 -23.49 -14.84
C LEU A 376 -0.30 -24.47 -14.01
N GLN A 377 0.00 -25.77 -14.08
CA GLN A 377 -0.65 -26.81 -13.30
C GLN A 377 0.39 -27.57 -12.47
N ASP A 378 0.12 -27.81 -11.19
CA ASP A 378 1.01 -28.58 -10.29
C ASP A 378 2.49 -28.16 -10.33
N ARG A 379 2.73 -26.86 -10.57
CA ARG A 379 4.03 -26.18 -10.72
C ARG A 379 4.76 -26.43 -12.06
N GLU A 380 4.13 -27.06 -13.04
CA GLU A 380 4.64 -27.22 -14.40
C GLU A 380 3.82 -26.42 -15.44
N TYR A 381 4.51 -25.89 -16.46
CA TYR A 381 3.85 -25.23 -17.59
C TYR A 381 3.44 -26.26 -18.63
N VAL A 382 2.13 -26.55 -18.69
CA VAL A 382 1.54 -27.46 -19.65
C VAL A 382 0.93 -26.69 -20.83
N PRO A 383 0.92 -27.22 -22.07
CA PRO A 383 0.29 -26.54 -23.21
C PRO A 383 -1.22 -26.40 -23.02
N PHE A 384 -1.74 -25.20 -23.19
CA PHE A 384 -3.16 -24.87 -23.16
C PHE A 384 -3.80 -25.20 -24.51
N ARG A 385 -4.90 -25.95 -24.51
CA ARG A 385 -5.58 -26.45 -25.72
C ARG A 385 -7.07 -26.12 -25.71
N GLU A 386 -7.74 -26.31 -26.83
CA GLU A 386 -9.19 -26.06 -26.99
C GLU A 386 -10.06 -26.84 -25.98
N LYS A 387 -9.63 -28.01 -25.51
CA LYS A 387 -10.30 -28.76 -24.43
C LYS A 387 -10.26 -28.00 -23.09
N ASP A 388 -9.15 -27.35 -22.80
CA ASP A 388 -8.90 -26.64 -21.54
C ASP A 388 -9.65 -25.30 -21.56
N TRP A 389 -9.79 -24.71 -22.75
CA TRP A 389 -10.71 -23.60 -23.00
C TRP A 389 -12.17 -23.95 -22.71
N LYS A 390 -12.67 -25.10 -23.21
CA LYS A 390 -14.04 -25.57 -22.91
C LYS A 390 -14.26 -25.77 -21.42
N MET A 391 -13.30 -26.31 -20.69
CA MET A 391 -13.40 -26.45 -19.23
C MET A 391 -13.58 -25.12 -18.49
N ILE A 392 -12.95 -24.03 -18.96
CA ILE A 392 -13.13 -22.69 -18.38
C ILE A 392 -14.53 -22.13 -18.71
N VAL A 393 -14.94 -22.22 -19.99
CA VAL A 393 -16.25 -21.72 -20.45
C VAL A 393 -17.42 -22.47 -19.80
N GLU A 394 -17.27 -23.77 -19.55
CA GLU A 394 -18.25 -24.63 -18.87
C GLU A 394 -18.17 -24.52 -17.33
N GLY A 395 -17.24 -23.73 -16.78
CA GLY A 395 -17.07 -23.53 -15.34
C GLY A 395 -16.45 -24.71 -14.57
N ALA A 396 -15.98 -25.73 -15.28
CA ALA A 396 -15.27 -26.90 -14.72
C ALA A 396 -13.82 -26.59 -14.31
N ALA A 397 -13.24 -25.49 -14.83
CA ALA A 397 -11.98 -24.92 -14.39
C ALA A 397 -12.14 -23.42 -14.11
N LYS A 398 -11.31 -22.87 -13.22
CA LYS A 398 -11.16 -21.43 -12.99
C LYS A 398 -9.72 -21.03 -13.28
N LEU A 399 -9.55 -19.86 -13.90
CA LEU A 399 -8.26 -19.18 -14.06
C LEU A 399 -7.83 -18.52 -12.74
#